data_AF-A0A965YFX8-F1
#
_entry.id   AF-A0A965YFX8-F1
#
_cell.length_a   1.000
_cell.length_b   1.000
_cell.length_c   1.000
_cell.angle_alpha   90.00
_cell.angle_beta   90.00
_cell.angle_gamma   90.00
#
_symmetry.space_group_name_H-M   'P 1'
#
loop_
_entity.id
_entity.type
_entity.pdbx_description
1 polymer ?
#
loop_
_entity_poly.entity_id
_entity_poly.type
_entity_poly.pdbx_seq_one_letter_code
_entity_poly.pdbx_strand_id
1 'polypeptide(L)'
;PYMVVATAPSVDGYTSYGAAVSIGGFKQTLPCAAPMVVLADTQILCEAPSAMIASGFGDCMAKFTAGMDWILADLLGVQVIRDDVWTMVQKPLKQVYQQHQGIAKRETRAIGQLFDALSASGFAMQIMHDSRPASGAEHLISHIWEMEHLSKDGLPVSHGFKVAVGTLAVAFLYENLLALDISDCYGNPSESWEEREAALKAFFADEKVASQSLVIAKSKFLEKEALLDRRKQLISLLPQLKERITSQLPPYQELKHAMQLVGCPTHPRDINATLEDLKRAMVGAQMIRSRYTVLDLYYELGLFDQALLCIEGM
;
A
#
# COMPACT_ATOMS: atom_id res chain seq x y z
N PRO A 1 10.29 -16.86 23.01
CA PRO A 1 8.82 -16.96 22.90
C PRO A 1 8.21 -15.71 23.54
N TYR A 2 7.17 -15.13 22.96
CA TYR A 2 6.45 -13.98 23.52
C TYR A 2 4.95 -14.08 23.22
N MET A 3 4.15 -13.28 23.92
CA MET A 3 2.71 -13.14 23.68
C MET A 3 2.36 -11.67 23.40
N VAL A 4 1.31 -11.47 22.63
CA VAL A 4 0.72 -10.14 22.38
C VAL A 4 -0.57 -10.02 23.16
N VAL A 5 -0.70 -8.93 23.93
CA VAL A 5 -1.94 -8.53 24.58
C VAL A 5 -2.37 -7.23 23.91
N ALA A 6 -3.28 -7.34 22.92
CA ALA A 6 -3.72 -6.21 22.13
C ALA A 6 -4.78 -5.40 22.90
N THR A 7 -4.53 -4.09 23.02
CA THR A 7 -5.44 -3.13 23.68
C THR A 7 -6.10 -2.16 22.69
N ALA A 8 -5.74 -2.25 21.42
CA ALA A 8 -6.37 -1.53 20.32
C ALA A 8 -6.28 -2.38 19.03
N PRO A 9 -7.18 -2.20 18.05
CA PRO A 9 -7.06 -2.79 16.73
C PRO A 9 -6.45 -1.78 15.75
N SER A 10 -5.15 -1.48 15.86
CA SER A 10 -4.55 -0.33 15.15
C SER A 10 -3.64 -0.64 13.96
N VAL A 11 -3.20 -1.90 13.79
CA VAL A 11 -2.29 -2.35 12.72
C VAL A 11 -2.30 -3.87 12.60
N ASP A 12 -1.86 -4.46 11.50
CA ASP A 12 -1.70 -5.91 11.33
C ASP A 12 -0.43 -6.51 11.99
N GLY A 13 0.41 -5.66 12.60
CA GLY A 13 1.67 -6.06 13.23
C GLY A 13 1.56 -6.95 14.48
N TYR A 14 0.36 -7.23 14.99
CA TYR A 14 0.16 -8.11 16.15
C TYR A 14 0.58 -9.55 15.88
N THR A 15 0.46 -9.98 14.63
CA THR A 15 0.66 -11.37 14.19
C THR A 15 1.64 -11.47 13.01
N SER A 16 2.29 -10.38 12.61
CA SER A 16 3.18 -10.37 11.44
C SER A 16 4.46 -11.18 11.67
N TYR A 17 5.06 -11.65 10.57
CA TYR A 17 6.47 -12.01 10.55
C TYR A 17 7.30 -10.74 10.40
N GLY A 18 8.11 -10.46 11.40
CA GLY A 18 9.00 -9.31 11.39
C GLY A 18 8.42 -8.05 12.02
N ALA A 19 9.34 -7.19 12.44
CA ALA A 19 9.07 -5.91 13.06
C ALA A 19 9.41 -4.79 12.06
N ALA A 20 8.42 -3.96 11.75
CA ALA A 20 8.60 -2.79 10.89
C ALA A 20 9.29 -1.67 11.69
N VAL A 21 10.61 -1.56 11.58
CA VAL A 21 11.44 -0.61 12.32
C VAL A 21 12.21 0.30 11.38
N SER A 22 12.52 1.51 11.86
CA SER A 22 13.42 2.42 11.16
C SER A 22 14.83 2.24 11.70
N ILE A 23 15.78 1.86 10.84
CA ILE A 23 17.20 1.75 11.20
C ILE A 23 17.99 2.65 10.26
N GLY A 24 18.72 3.61 10.82
CA GLY A 24 19.53 4.55 10.04
C GLY A 24 18.70 5.31 9.01
N GLY A 25 17.50 5.77 9.38
CA GLY A 25 16.61 6.53 8.50
C GLY A 25 15.81 5.68 7.51
N PHE A 26 16.17 4.41 7.26
CA PHE A 26 15.47 3.55 6.32
C PHE A 26 14.42 2.67 7.01
N LYS A 27 13.20 2.67 6.45
CA LYS A 27 12.12 1.79 6.92
C LYS A 27 12.30 0.38 6.36
N GLN A 28 12.49 -0.59 7.25
CA GLN A 28 12.65 -2.00 6.89
C GLN A 28 11.92 -2.93 7.85
N THR A 29 11.57 -4.11 7.35
CA THR A 29 11.00 -5.19 8.15
C THR A 29 12.12 -6.13 8.56
N LEU A 30 12.45 -6.13 9.85
CA LEU A 30 13.44 -7.08 10.39
C LEU A 30 12.76 -8.40 10.72
N PRO A 31 13.37 -9.56 10.40
CA PRO A 31 12.89 -10.85 10.86
C PRO A 31 12.71 -10.91 12.38
N CYS A 32 11.53 -11.32 12.83
CA CYS A 32 11.27 -11.65 14.23
C CYS A 32 10.40 -12.91 14.29
N ALA A 33 10.47 -13.61 15.43
CA ALA A 33 9.60 -14.76 15.65
C ALA A 33 8.13 -14.31 15.69
N ALA A 34 7.23 -15.21 15.32
CA ALA A 34 5.80 -15.06 15.55
C ALA A 34 5.48 -15.03 17.06
N PRO A 35 4.41 -14.34 17.50
CA PRO A 35 3.90 -14.52 18.86
C PRO A 35 3.35 -15.93 19.04
N MET A 36 3.54 -16.52 20.22
CA MET A 36 2.96 -17.82 20.56
C MET A 36 1.47 -17.73 20.88
N VAL A 37 1.04 -16.57 21.40
CA VAL A 37 -0.34 -16.29 21.81
C VAL A 37 -0.67 -14.84 21.48
N VAL A 38 -1.87 -14.62 20.97
CA VAL A 38 -2.48 -13.30 20.85
C VAL A 38 -3.75 -13.29 21.68
N LEU A 39 -3.82 -12.37 22.65
CA LEU A 39 -5.00 -12.11 23.46
C LEU A 39 -5.53 -10.73 23.10
N ALA A 40 -6.79 -10.67 22.73
CA ALA A 40 -7.45 -9.43 22.34
C ALA A 40 -8.89 -9.43 22.89
N ASP A 41 -9.08 -8.80 24.04
CA ASP A 41 -10.40 -8.68 24.64
C ASP A 41 -11.21 -7.63 23.88
N THR A 42 -12.29 -8.05 23.22
CA THR A 42 -13.13 -7.17 22.41
C THR A 42 -13.71 -5.98 23.20
N GLN A 43 -13.93 -6.11 24.51
CA GLN A 43 -14.40 -4.98 25.33
C GLN A 43 -13.30 -3.91 25.43
N ILE A 44 -12.06 -4.33 25.71
CA ILE A 44 -10.90 -3.44 25.73
C ILE A 44 -10.67 -2.81 24.36
N LEU A 45 -10.75 -3.61 23.28
CA LEU A 45 -10.58 -3.09 21.91
C LEU A 45 -11.62 -2.02 21.56
N CYS A 46 -12.86 -2.17 22.00
CA CYS A 46 -13.93 -1.19 21.76
C CYS A 46 -13.68 0.14 22.48
N GLU A 47 -12.97 0.10 23.61
CA GLU A 47 -12.63 1.29 24.40
C GLU A 47 -11.40 2.04 23.88
N ALA A 48 -10.67 1.47 22.92
CA ALA A 48 -9.49 2.10 22.32
C ALA A 48 -9.80 3.52 21.78
N PRO A 49 -8.80 4.43 21.76
CA PRO A 49 -8.98 5.74 21.15
C PRO A 49 -9.48 5.64 19.70
N SER A 50 -10.43 6.51 19.29
CA SER A 50 -11.03 6.42 17.94
C SER A 50 -9.99 6.45 16.84
N ALA A 51 -8.94 7.26 17.00
CA ALA A 51 -7.85 7.36 16.05
C ALA A 51 -7.07 6.04 15.86
N MET A 52 -6.97 5.20 16.90
CA MET A 52 -6.32 3.89 16.80
C MET A 52 -7.19 2.89 16.04
N ILE A 53 -8.50 2.88 16.29
CA ILE A 53 -9.46 2.06 15.52
C ILE A 53 -9.47 2.48 14.05
N ALA A 54 -9.52 3.79 13.79
CA ALA A 54 -9.44 4.34 12.45
C ALA A 54 -8.12 4.00 11.75
N SER A 55 -7.00 4.02 12.48
CA SER A 55 -5.70 3.61 11.94
C SER A 55 -5.72 2.15 11.49
N GLY A 56 -6.23 1.23 12.31
CA GLY A 56 -6.35 -0.17 11.91
C GLY A 56 -7.34 -0.41 10.79
N PHE A 57 -8.44 0.34 10.74
CA PHE A 57 -9.36 0.28 9.59
C PHE A 57 -8.67 0.75 8.30
N GLY A 58 -7.92 1.85 8.35
CA GLY A 58 -7.14 2.36 7.22
C GLY A 58 -6.09 1.35 6.72
N ASP A 59 -5.36 0.73 7.65
CA ASP A 59 -4.40 -0.34 7.34
C ASP A 59 -5.09 -1.60 6.78
N CYS A 60 -6.29 -1.93 7.26
CA CYS A 60 -7.06 -3.05 6.71
C CYS A 60 -7.53 -2.76 5.27
N MET A 61 -8.05 -1.57 4.99
CA MET A 61 -8.55 -1.20 3.65
C MET A 61 -7.45 -1.19 2.58
N ALA A 62 -6.19 -0.96 2.95
CA ALA A 62 -5.04 -1.07 2.06
C ALA A 62 -4.92 -2.43 1.38
N LYS A 63 -5.49 -3.49 1.95
CA LYS A 63 -5.45 -4.83 1.38
C LYS A 63 -6.25 -4.92 0.07
N PHE A 64 -7.16 -3.98 -0.20
CA PHE A 64 -7.80 -3.87 -1.52
C PHE A 64 -6.78 -3.52 -2.61
N THR A 65 -6.01 -2.45 -2.41
CA THR A 65 -5.01 -1.98 -3.38
C THR A 65 -3.77 -2.86 -3.41
N ALA A 66 -3.30 -3.35 -2.27
CA ALA A 66 -2.22 -4.35 -2.22
C ALA A 66 -2.60 -5.63 -2.97
N GLY A 67 -3.86 -6.08 -2.82
CA GLY A 67 -4.41 -7.20 -3.58
C GLY A 67 -4.46 -6.91 -5.08
N MET A 68 -4.84 -5.70 -5.48
CA MET A 68 -4.85 -5.30 -6.89
C MET A 68 -3.44 -5.22 -7.49
N ASP A 69 -2.46 -4.72 -6.73
CA ASP A 69 -1.05 -4.77 -7.13
C ASP A 69 -0.57 -6.21 -7.31
N TRP A 70 -1.01 -7.15 -6.44
CA TRP A 70 -0.67 -8.56 -6.57
C TRP A 70 -1.31 -9.20 -7.79
N ILE A 71 -2.58 -8.90 -8.09
CA ILE A 71 -3.22 -9.32 -9.35
C ILE A 71 -2.42 -8.80 -10.55
N LEU A 72 -2.02 -7.53 -10.54
CA LEU A 72 -1.23 -6.96 -11.63
C LEU A 72 0.10 -7.72 -11.84
N ALA A 73 0.82 -8.02 -10.76
CA ALA A 73 2.06 -8.79 -10.86
C ALA A 73 1.85 -10.25 -11.28
N ASP A 74 0.74 -10.87 -10.88
CA ASP A 74 0.36 -12.24 -11.27
C ASP A 74 0.05 -12.32 -12.77
N LEU A 75 -0.73 -11.37 -13.29
CA LEU A 75 -1.03 -11.27 -14.72
C LEU A 75 0.22 -11.08 -15.57
N LEU A 76 1.23 -10.37 -15.04
CA LEU A 76 2.52 -10.17 -15.69
C LEU A 76 3.52 -11.33 -15.46
N GLY A 77 3.14 -12.37 -14.71
CA GLY A 77 4.02 -13.47 -14.35
C GLY A 77 5.20 -13.09 -13.45
N VAL A 78 5.15 -11.91 -12.83
CA VAL A 78 6.21 -11.40 -11.92
C VAL A 78 6.13 -12.08 -10.56
N GLN A 79 4.92 -12.24 -10.02
CA GLN A 79 4.70 -12.89 -8.73
C GLN A 79 3.32 -13.52 -8.67
N VAL A 80 3.29 -14.85 -8.73
CA VAL A 80 2.04 -15.64 -8.77
C VAL A 80 1.24 -15.47 -7.48
N ILE A 81 -0.08 -15.38 -7.59
CA ILE A 81 -0.97 -15.40 -6.41
C ILE A 81 -1.00 -16.80 -5.77
N ARG A 82 -0.90 -16.82 -4.45
CA ARG A 82 -1.07 -18.04 -3.65
C ARG A 82 -2.49 -18.09 -3.08
N ASP A 83 -3.32 -18.99 -3.56
CA ASP A 83 -4.78 -18.99 -3.32
C ASP A 83 -5.20 -19.07 -1.84
N ASP A 84 -4.49 -19.84 -1.03
CA ASP A 84 -4.75 -19.98 0.41
C ASP A 84 -4.48 -18.67 1.15
N VAL A 85 -3.36 -17.99 0.83
CA VAL A 85 -2.99 -16.68 1.37
C VAL A 85 -3.93 -15.59 0.87
N TRP A 86 -4.26 -15.60 -0.43
CA TRP A 86 -5.24 -14.68 -1.00
C TRP A 86 -6.58 -14.77 -0.27
N THR A 87 -7.09 -15.99 -0.10
CA THR A 87 -8.36 -16.24 0.59
C THR A 87 -8.30 -15.80 2.05
N MET A 88 -7.18 -16.03 2.73
CA MET A 88 -6.96 -15.64 4.13
C MET A 88 -7.10 -14.13 4.34
N VAL A 89 -6.64 -13.29 3.40
CA VAL A 89 -6.68 -11.83 3.54
C VAL A 89 -7.93 -11.22 2.90
N GLN A 90 -8.24 -11.59 1.67
CA GLN A 90 -9.24 -10.90 0.86
C GLN A 90 -10.68 -11.22 1.27
N LYS A 91 -10.93 -12.38 1.89
CA LYS A 91 -12.27 -12.75 2.38
C LYS A 91 -12.66 -11.96 3.65
N PRO A 92 -11.83 -11.91 4.72
CA PRO A 92 -12.12 -11.06 5.88
C PRO A 92 -12.18 -9.58 5.52
N LEU A 93 -11.32 -9.11 4.61
CA LEU A 93 -11.32 -7.72 4.13
C LEU A 93 -12.72 -7.26 3.67
N LYS A 94 -13.37 -8.04 2.80
CA LYS A 94 -14.71 -7.71 2.29
C LYS A 94 -15.76 -7.66 3.40
N GLN A 95 -15.64 -8.52 4.42
CA GLN A 95 -16.54 -8.52 5.56
C GLN A 95 -16.35 -7.27 6.43
N VAL A 96 -15.10 -6.89 6.70
CA VAL A 96 -14.77 -5.69 7.47
C VAL A 96 -15.23 -4.42 6.74
N TYR A 97 -15.02 -4.34 5.42
CA TYR A 97 -15.52 -3.23 4.61
C TYR A 97 -17.04 -3.06 4.75
N GLN A 98 -17.81 -4.15 4.71
CA GLN A 98 -19.27 -4.11 4.90
C GLN A 98 -19.71 -3.65 6.30
N GLN A 99 -18.82 -3.73 7.28
CA GLN A 99 -19.08 -3.39 8.69
C GLN A 99 -18.56 -1.99 9.08
N HIS A 100 -18.12 -1.16 8.13
CA HIS A 100 -17.57 0.18 8.41
C HIS A 100 -18.46 1.04 9.31
N GLN A 101 -19.80 0.98 9.16
CA GLN A 101 -20.73 1.69 10.05
C GLN A 101 -20.70 1.16 11.50
N GLY A 102 -20.64 -0.17 11.67
CA GLY A 102 -20.52 -0.81 12.98
C GLY A 102 -19.18 -0.50 13.64
N ILE A 103 -18.10 -0.43 12.85
CA ILE A 103 -16.76 -0.04 13.32
C ILE A 103 -16.77 1.42 13.79
N ALA A 104 -17.37 2.34 13.02
CA ALA A 104 -17.53 3.74 13.40
C ALA A 104 -18.31 3.90 14.72
N LYS A 105 -19.31 3.03 14.95
CA LYS A 105 -20.11 2.97 16.19
C LYS A 105 -19.49 2.14 17.31
N ARG A 106 -18.31 1.53 17.07
CA ARG A 106 -17.61 0.63 18.00
C ARG A 106 -18.46 -0.57 18.45
N GLU A 107 -19.26 -1.12 17.54
CA GLU A 107 -20.02 -2.33 17.80
C GLU A 107 -19.06 -3.51 18.01
N THR A 108 -19.23 -4.24 19.12
CA THR A 108 -18.29 -5.28 19.57
C THR A 108 -17.96 -6.31 18.49
N ARG A 109 -18.96 -6.75 17.72
CA ARG A 109 -18.77 -7.69 16.62
C ARG A 109 -17.93 -7.10 15.49
N ALA A 110 -18.19 -5.84 15.12
CA ALA A 110 -17.49 -5.16 14.04
C ALA A 110 -16.02 -4.89 14.40
N ILE A 111 -15.75 -4.48 15.65
CA ILE A 111 -14.39 -4.31 16.18
C ILE A 111 -13.65 -5.65 16.25
N GLY A 112 -14.32 -6.73 16.68
CA GLY A 112 -13.74 -8.07 16.65
C GLY A 112 -13.36 -8.50 15.23
N GLN A 113 -14.24 -8.29 14.25
CA GLN A 113 -13.96 -8.62 12.84
C GLN A 113 -12.81 -7.80 12.26
N LEU A 114 -12.69 -6.52 12.62
CA LEU A 114 -11.53 -5.70 12.25
C LEU A 114 -10.23 -6.32 12.79
N PHE A 115 -10.21 -6.69 14.08
CA PHE A 115 -9.04 -7.31 14.69
C PHE A 115 -8.71 -8.67 14.06
N ASP A 116 -9.71 -9.49 13.75
CA ASP A 116 -9.53 -10.78 13.07
C ASP A 116 -8.92 -10.60 11.68
N ALA A 117 -9.37 -9.60 10.91
CA ALA A 117 -8.83 -9.33 9.57
C ALA A 117 -7.39 -8.79 9.60
N LEU A 118 -7.07 -7.92 10.56
CA LEU A 118 -5.70 -7.48 10.83
C LEU A 118 -4.82 -8.67 11.22
N SER A 119 -5.33 -9.55 12.08
CA SER A 119 -4.61 -10.75 12.51
C SER A 119 -4.38 -11.73 11.36
N ALA A 120 -5.38 -11.93 10.49
CA ALA A 120 -5.29 -12.75 9.28
C ALA A 120 -4.23 -12.21 8.31
N SER A 121 -4.12 -10.88 8.19
CA SER A 121 -3.08 -10.24 7.38
C SER A 121 -1.67 -10.54 7.92
N GLY A 122 -1.47 -10.48 9.25
CA GLY A 122 -0.20 -10.86 9.85
C GLY A 122 0.15 -12.35 9.66
N PHE A 123 -0.82 -13.27 9.84
CA PHE A 123 -0.62 -14.70 9.55
C PHE A 123 -0.29 -14.96 8.07
N ALA A 124 -0.94 -14.26 7.15
CA ALA A 124 -0.64 -14.35 5.73
C ALA A 124 0.81 -13.93 5.43
N MET A 125 1.28 -12.85 6.05
CA MET A 125 2.69 -12.42 5.92
C MET A 125 3.66 -13.44 6.53
N GLN A 126 3.27 -14.14 7.60
CA GLN A 126 4.07 -15.23 8.17
C GLN A 126 4.20 -16.42 7.22
N ILE A 127 3.10 -16.81 6.59
CA ILE A 127 3.08 -17.91 5.62
C ILE A 127 3.92 -17.58 4.37
N MET A 128 3.89 -16.32 3.94
CA MET A 128 4.60 -15.87 2.75
C MET A 128 6.07 -15.52 3.00
N HIS A 129 6.45 -15.18 4.23
CA HIS A 129 7.71 -14.49 4.55
C HIS A 129 7.93 -13.22 3.70
N ASP A 130 6.84 -12.58 3.27
CA ASP A 130 6.78 -11.39 2.44
C ASP A 130 5.54 -10.60 2.85
N SER A 131 5.61 -9.26 2.83
CA SER A 131 4.45 -8.41 3.10
C SER A 131 3.47 -8.26 1.92
N ARG A 132 3.77 -8.86 0.76
CA ARG A 132 2.93 -8.81 -0.45
C ARG A 132 1.42 -8.97 -0.23
N PRO A 133 0.91 -9.92 0.58
CA PRO A 133 -0.53 -10.06 0.75
C PRO A 133 -1.19 -8.87 1.48
N ALA A 134 -0.40 -8.05 2.17
CA ALA A 134 -0.86 -6.94 3.02
C ALA A 134 -0.36 -5.55 2.58
N SER A 135 0.60 -5.50 1.64
CA SER A 135 1.35 -4.30 1.30
C SER A 135 1.61 -4.20 -0.20
N GLY A 136 1.23 -3.07 -0.79
CA GLY A 136 1.45 -2.63 -2.16
C GLY A 136 1.97 -1.20 -2.19
N ALA A 137 1.66 -0.46 -3.26
CA ALA A 137 2.07 0.92 -3.46
C ALA A 137 1.63 1.84 -2.32
N GLU A 138 0.47 1.61 -1.71
CA GLU A 138 -0.03 2.45 -0.61
C GLU A 138 0.88 2.43 0.62
N HIS A 139 1.46 1.27 0.93
CA HIS A 139 2.45 1.15 2.00
C HIS A 139 3.79 1.77 1.60
N LEU A 140 4.19 1.67 0.33
CA LEU A 140 5.42 2.28 -0.15
C LEU A 140 5.36 3.82 -0.03
N ILE A 141 4.21 4.42 -0.34
CA ILE A 141 3.94 5.85 -0.10
C ILE A 141 4.08 6.17 1.40
N SER A 142 3.42 5.36 2.25
CA SER A 142 3.52 5.52 3.71
C SER A 142 4.97 5.43 4.22
N HIS A 143 5.79 4.53 3.67
CA HIS A 143 7.20 4.40 4.03
C HIS A 143 8.02 5.63 3.68
N ILE A 144 7.75 6.32 2.57
CA ILE A 144 8.43 7.58 2.25
C ILE A 144 8.16 8.61 3.34
N TRP A 145 6.90 8.83 3.71
CA TRP A 145 6.55 9.75 4.79
C TRP A 145 7.11 9.32 6.16
N GLU A 146 7.30 8.02 6.40
CA GLU A 146 7.98 7.53 7.61
C GLU A 146 9.47 7.87 7.63
N MET A 147 10.15 7.76 6.49
CA MET A 147 11.57 8.14 6.34
C MET A 147 11.75 9.66 6.37
N GLU A 148 10.74 10.42 5.94
CA GLU A 148 10.71 11.89 6.02
C GLU A 148 10.19 12.42 7.37
N HIS A 149 9.91 11.52 8.33
CA HIS A 149 9.47 11.87 9.68
C HIS A 149 8.20 12.74 9.72
N LEU A 150 7.24 12.47 8.83
CA LEU A 150 5.97 13.21 8.77
C LEU A 150 5.29 13.23 10.15
N SER A 151 5.02 14.43 10.62
CA SER A 151 4.43 14.69 11.93
C SER A 151 3.29 15.70 11.83
N LYS A 152 2.36 15.59 12.77
CA LYS A 152 1.22 16.50 12.94
C LYS A 152 1.11 16.80 14.43
N ASP A 153 1.00 18.07 14.78
CA ASP A 153 0.89 18.54 16.18
C ASP A 153 2.04 18.03 17.08
N GLY A 154 3.25 17.95 16.53
CA GLY A 154 4.46 17.49 17.25
C GLY A 154 4.55 15.98 17.45
N LEU A 155 3.63 15.19 16.89
CA LEU A 155 3.61 13.73 17.00
C LEU A 155 3.78 13.07 15.61
N PRO A 156 4.47 11.91 15.52
CA PRO A 156 4.51 11.13 14.29
C PRO A 156 3.10 10.75 13.83
N VAL A 157 2.83 10.93 12.54
CA VAL A 157 1.55 10.48 11.97
C VAL A 157 1.47 8.96 12.05
N SER A 158 0.31 8.45 12.51
CA SER A 158 0.03 7.03 12.62
C SER A 158 0.27 6.28 11.29
N HIS A 159 0.76 5.04 11.36
CA HIS A 159 1.02 4.21 10.18
C HIS A 159 -0.24 4.03 9.33
N GLY A 160 -1.34 3.56 9.92
CA GLY A 160 -2.60 3.35 9.22
C GLY A 160 -3.22 4.63 8.65
N PHE A 161 -2.89 5.80 9.20
CA PHE A 161 -3.32 7.09 8.65
C PHE A 161 -2.57 7.48 7.37
N LYS A 162 -1.26 7.25 7.33
CA LYS A 162 -0.48 7.40 6.09
C LYS A 162 -0.92 6.39 5.04
N VAL A 163 -1.05 5.12 5.45
CA VAL A 163 -1.53 4.04 4.58
C VAL A 163 -2.93 4.32 4.05
N ALA A 164 -3.83 4.90 4.85
CA ALA A 164 -5.17 5.31 4.40
C ALA A 164 -5.13 6.30 3.24
N VAL A 165 -4.33 7.37 3.34
CA VAL A 165 -4.18 8.35 2.25
C VAL A 165 -3.54 7.70 1.02
N GLY A 166 -2.52 6.86 1.21
CA GLY A 166 -1.91 6.08 0.13
C GLY A 166 -2.89 5.14 -0.56
N THR A 167 -3.79 4.50 0.20
CA THR A 167 -4.80 3.55 -0.32
C THR A 167 -5.76 4.28 -1.25
N LEU A 168 -6.23 5.45 -0.85
CA LEU A 168 -7.11 6.27 -1.67
C LEU A 168 -6.39 6.79 -2.92
N ALA A 169 -5.12 7.16 -2.82
CA ALA A 169 -4.32 7.56 -3.99
C ALA A 169 -4.18 6.42 -5.00
N VAL A 170 -3.85 5.22 -4.53
CA VAL A 170 -3.68 4.03 -5.39
C VAL A 170 -5.03 3.56 -5.96
N ALA A 171 -6.11 3.59 -5.17
CA ALA A 171 -7.45 3.28 -5.67
C ALA A 171 -7.89 4.26 -6.77
N PHE A 172 -7.62 5.56 -6.58
CA PHE A 172 -7.90 6.59 -7.59
C PHE A 172 -7.11 6.36 -8.88
N LEU A 173 -5.84 5.99 -8.80
CA LEU A 173 -5.03 5.62 -9.97
C LEU A 173 -5.60 4.41 -10.72
N TYR A 174 -5.99 3.36 -10.00
CA TYR A 174 -6.63 2.20 -10.64
C TYR A 174 -7.97 2.56 -11.30
N GLU A 175 -8.78 3.43 -10.68
CA GLU A 175 -10.01 3.91 -11.30
C GLU A 175 -9.74 4.74 -12.55
N ASN A 176 -8.70 5.59 -12.54
CA ASN A 176 -8.25 6.33 -13.72
C ASN A 176 -7.84 5.39 -14.87
N LEU A 177 -7.16 4.29 -14.55
CA LEU A 177 -6.74 3.28 -15.52
C LEU A 177 -7.93 2.63 -16.26
N LEU A 178 -9.13 2.58 -15.66
CA LEU A 178 -10.34 2.11 -16.34
C LEU A 178 -10.70 2.99 -17.55
N ALA A 179 -10.52 4.31 -17.42
CA ALA A 179 -10.82 5.28 -18.46
C ALA A 179 -9.64 5.51 -19.43
N LEU A 180 -8.42 5.19 -19.01
CA LEU A 180 -7.22 5.42 -19.80
C LEU A 180 -7.16 4.49 -21.02
N ASP A 181 -6.81 5.06 -22.17
CA ASP A 181 -6.36 4.31 -23.34
C ASP A 181 -4.83 4.29 -23.36
N ILE A 182 -4.27 3.08 -23.36
CA ILE A 182 -2.82 2.88 -23.36
C ILE A 182 -2.33 2.21 -24.65
N SER A 183 -3.17 2.08 -25.69
CA SER A 183 -2.81 1.42 -26.95
C SER A 183 -1.55 2.00 -27.59
N ASP A 184 -1.37 3.32 -27.45
CA ASP A 184 -0.30 4.06 -28.10
C ASP A 184 0.94 4.24 -27.22
N CYS A 185 0.93 3.66 -26.00
CA CYS A 185 2.03 3.82 -25.04
C CYS A 185 3.27 2.97 -25.35
N TYR A 186 3.21 2.08 -26.36
CA TYR A 186 4.33 1.20 -26.73
C TYR A 186 5.62 1.99 -27.01
N GLY A 187 5.51 3.11 -27.72
CA GLY A 187 6.63 3.94 -28.16
C GLY A 187 6.94 5.14 -27.26
N ASN A 188 6.32 5.26 -26.09
CA ASN A 188 6.52 6.42 -25.21
C ASN A 188 8.00 6.60 -24.84
N PRO A 189 8.49 7.84 -24.66
CA PRO A 189 9.85 8.05 -24.22
C PRO A 189 10.10 7.37 -22.87
N SER A 190 11.35 6.97 -22.63
CA SER A 190 11.81 6.40 -21.36
C SER A 190 13.16 7.02 -21.02
N GLU A 191 13.38 7.31 -19.74
CA GLU A 191 14.69 7.75 -19.26
C GLU A 191 15.74 6.64 -19.38
N SER A 192 17.00 7.07 -19.47
CA SER A 192 18.18 6.22 -19.33
C SER A 192 18.43 5.84 -17.86
N TRP A 193 19.24 4.81 -17.63
CA TRP A 193 19.64 4.47 -16.27
C TRP A 193 20.41 5.61 -15.60
N GLU A 194 21.26 6.31 -16.37
CA GLU A 194 22.06 7.43 -15.88
C GLU A 194 21.19 8.58 -15.38
N GLU A 195 20.13 8.92 -16.12
CA GLU A 195 19.14 9.92 -15.70
C GLU A 195 18.41 9.49 -14.42
N ARG A 196 17.96 8.22 -14.38
CA ARG A 196 17.26 7.67 -13.21
C ARG A 196 18.15 7.61 -11.96
N GLU A 197 19.41 7.22 -12.12
CA GLU A 197 20.39 7.18 -11.04
C GLU A 197 20.65 8.59 -10.48
N ALA A 198 20.78 9.59 -11.34
CA ALA A 198 20.93 10.98 -10.93
C ALA A 198 19.70 11.49 -10.17
N ALA A 199 18.49 11.23 -10.68
CA ALA A 199 17.24 11.61 -10.04
C ALA A 199 17.08 10.97 -8.65
N LEU A 200 17.41 9.68 -8.51
CA LEU A 200 17.32 8.96 -7.24
C LEU A 200 18.31 9.51 -6.20
N LYS A 201 19.56 9.78 -6.59
CA LYS A 201 20.55 10.43 -5.72
C LYS A 201 20.12 11.84 -5.29
N ALA A 202 19.46 12.59 -6.17
CA ALA A 202 18.92 13.90 -5.84
C ALA A 202 17.69 13.83 -4.92
N PHE A 203 16.89 12.77 -5.03
CA PHE A 203 15.68 12.58 -4.23
C PHE A 203 15.97 12.25 -2.76
N PHE A 204 16.90 11.32 -2.51
CA PHE A 204 17.26 10.85 -1.17
C PHE A 204 18.52 11.55 -0.66
N ALA A 205 18.34 12.49 0.28
CA ALA A 205 19.46 13.20 0.90
C ALA A 205 20.37 12.29 1.75
N ASP A 206 19.82 11.22 2.33
CA ASP A 206 20.61 10.23 3.09
C ASP A 206 21.28 9.23 2.14
N GLU A 207 22.62 9.16 2.21
CA GLU A 207 23.44 8.33 1.32
C GLU A 207 23.16 6.82 1.49
N LYS A 208 22.80 6.36 2.69
CA LYS A 208 22.45 4.95 2.93
C LYS A 208 21.10 4.61 2.31
N VAL A 209 20.11 5.49 2.48
CA VAL A 209 18.80 5.34 1.83
C VAL A 209 18.95 5.37 0.30
N ALA A 210 19.76 6.31 -0.22
CA ALA A 210 20.03 6.41 -1.64
C ALA A 210 20.70 5.15 -2.19
N SER A 211 21.77 4.67 -1.56
CA SER A 211 22.49 3.46 -2.01
C SER A 211 21.62 2.20 -1.99
N GLN A 212 20.81 2.00 -0.95
CA GLN A 212 19.85 0.88 -0.91
C GLN A 212 18.78 1.00 -1.99
N SER A 213 18.23 2.20 -2.19
CA SER A 213 17.22 2.46 -3.22
C SER A 213 17.79 2.29 -4.62
N LEU A 214 19.07 2.63 -4.87
CA LEU A 214 19.74 2.40 -6.16
C LEU A 214 19.79 0.92 -6.53
N VAL A 215 20.19 0.05 -5.59
CA VAL A 215 20.24 -1.40 -5.82
C VAL A 215 18.85 -1.92 -6.20
N ILE A 216 17.83 -1.49 -5.47
CA ILE A 216 16.44 -1.88 -5.72
C ILE A 216 15.95 -1.36 -7.07
N ALA A 217 16.10 -0.06 -7.34
CA ALA A 217 15.69 0.56 -8.58
C ALA A 217 16.38 -0.07 -9.79
N LYS A 218 17.70 -0.37 -9.70
CA LYS A 218 18.44 -1.06 -10.77
C LYS A 218 17.90 -2.46 -11.02
N SER A 219 17.59 -3.20 -9.95
CA SER A 219 17.13 -4.60 -10.06
C SER A 219 15.83 -4.78 -10.86
N LYS A 220 14.99 -3.74 -10.93
CA LYS A 220 13.73 -3.74 -11.68
C LYS A 220 13.71 -2.79 -12.88
N PHE A 221 14.82 -2.12 -13.18
CA PHE A 221 14.89 -1.19 -14.31
C PHE A 221 14.97 -1.98 -15.62
N LEU A 222 14.03 -1.72 -16.53
CA LEU A 222 13.99 -2.34 -17.84
C LEU A 222 14.48 -1.37 -18.91
N GLU A 223 15.35 -1.85 -19.78
CA GLU A 223 15.94 -1.06 -20.86
C GLU A 223 15.58 -1.65 -22.23
N LYS A 224 15.43 -0.77 -23.22
CA LYS A 224 15.33 -1.14 -24.65
C LYS A 224 14.26 -2.22 -24.90
N GLU A 225 14.65 -3.34 -25.49
CA GLU A 225 13.74 -4.44 -25.86
C GLU A 225 12.95 -4.97 -24.67
N ALA A 226 13.56 -5.09 -23.49
CA ALA A 226 12.87 -5.60 -22.30
C ALA A 226 11.72 -4.68 -21.85
N LEU A 227 11.90 -3.35 -21.97
CA LEU A 227 10.83 -2.39 -21.68
C LEU A 227 9.73 -2.44 -22.76
N LEU A 228 10.10 -2.56 -24.03
CA LEU A 228 9.12 -2.68 -25.13
C LEU A 228 8.28 -3.96 -25.00
N ASP A 229 8.90 -5.08 -24.64
CA ASP A 229 8.20 -6.34 -24.37
C ASP A 229 7.23 -6.19 -23.20
N ARG A 230 7.67 -5.53 -22.12
CA ARG A 230 6.82 -5.23 -20.96
C ARG A 230 5.61 -4.37 -21.33
N ARG A 231 5.80 -3.30 -22.11
CA ARG A 231 4.71 -2.45 -22.60
C ARG A 231 3.73 -3.23 -23.47
N LYS A 232 4.24 -4.07 -24.37
CA LYS A 232 3.41 -4.95 -25.20
C LYS A 232 2.54 -5.88 -24.35
N GLN A 233 3.10 -6.47 -23.29
CA GLN A 233 2.35 -7.29 -22.34
C GLN A 233 1.29 -6.48 -21.58
N LEU A 234 1.63 -5.30 -21.07
CA LEU A 234 0.68 -4.43 -20.36
C LEU A 234 -0.50 -4.03 -21.25
N ILE A 235 -0.22 -3.65 -22.50
CA ILE A 235 -1.25 -3.28 -23.49
C ILE A 235 -2.16 -4.47 -23.79
N SER A 236 -1.61 -5.67 -23.98
CA SER A 236 -2.43 -6.86 -24.27
C SER A 236 -3.26 -7.32 -23.07
N LEU A 237 -2.77 -7.12 -21.85
CA LEU A 237 -3.47 -7.47 -20.60
C LEU A 237 -4.50 -6.43 -20.16
N LEU A 238 -4.52 -5.24 -20.76
CA LEU A 238 -5.37 -4.13 -20.34
C LEU A 238 -6.86 -4.51 -20.18
N PRO A 239 -7.51 -5.22 -21.13
CA PRO A 239 -8.93 -5.57 -20.98
C PRO A 239 -9.18 -6.42 -19.73
N GLN A 240 -8.34 -7.43 -19.50
CA GLN A 240 -8.42 -8.30 -18.32
C GLN A 240 -8.11 -7.50 -17.04
N LEU A 241 -7.12 -6.60 -17.07
CA LEU A 241 -6.78 -5.76 -15.94
C LEU A 241 -7.96 -4.86 -15.54
N LYS A 242 -8.67 -4.26 -16.51
CA LYS A 242 -9.87 -3.44 -16.25
C LYS A 242 -10.98 -4.24 -15.57
N GLU A 243 -11.26 -5.46 -16.04
CA GLU A 243 -12.22 -6.36 -15.37
C GLU A 243 -11.81 -6.67 -13.92
N ARG A 244 -10.53 -6.94 -13.70
CA ARG A 244 -10.01 -7.25 -12.37
C ARG A 244 -10.12 -6.06 -11.41
N ILE A 245 -9.83 -4.85 -11.88
CA ILE A 245 -10.01 -3.60 -11.10
C ILE A 245 -11.46 -3.48 -10.62
N THR A 246 -12.44 -3.58 -11.53
CA THR A 246 -13.87 -3.48 -11.18
C THR A 246 -14.32 -4.58 -10.21
N SER A 247 -13.73 -5.78 -10.30
CA SER A 247 -14.08 -6.90 -9.41
C SER A 247 -13.44 -6.84 -8.01
N GLN A 248 -12.25 -6.23 -7.92
CA GLN A 248 -11.40 -6.25 -6.74
C GLN A 248 -11.58 -5.01 -5.89
N LEU A 249 -11.64 -3.83 -6.51
CA LEU A 249 -11.67 -2.55 -5.80
C LEU A 249 -13.12 -2.07 -5.63
N PRO A 250 -13.51 -1.62 -4.43
CA PRO A 250 -14.69 -0.76 -4.30
C PRO A 250 -14.45 0.56 -5.07
N PRO A 251 -15.50 1.21 -5.61
CA PRO A 251 -15.37 2.53 -6.22
C PRO A 251 -14.70 3.53 -5.28
N TYR A 252 -13.82 4.39 -5.80
CA TYR A 252 -13.02 5.33 -5.01
C TYR A 252 -13.87 6.14 -4.03
N GLN A 253 -15.00 6.68 -4.50
CA GLN A 253 -15.88 7.52 -3.67
C GLN A 253 -16.54 6.72 -2.53
N GLU A 254 -16.89 5.45 -2.76
CA GLU A 254 -17.47 4.60 -1.72
C GLU A 254 -16.41 4.23 -0.67
N LEU A 255 -15.20 3.87 -1.12
CA LEU A 255 -14.08 3.59 -0.23
C LEU A 255 -13.72 4.82 0.62
N LYS A 256 -13.62 5.99 -0.02
CA LYS A 256 -13.38 7.27 0.65
C LYS A 256 -14.45 7.55 1.70
N HIS A 257 -15.73 7.37 1.36
CA HIS A 257 -16.83 7.59 2.28
C HIS A 257 -16.77 6.65 3.50
N ALA A 258 -16.53 5.35 3.27
CA ALA A 258 -16.39 4.37 4.35
C ALA A 258 -15.23 4.72 5.29
N MET A 259 -14.08 5.11 4.73
CA MET A 259 -12.90 5.53 5.49
C MET A 259 -13.16 6.82 6.29
N GLN A 260 -13.83 7.82 5.69
CA GLN A 260 -14.24 9.04 6.38
C GLN A 260 -15.18 8.74 7.56
N LEU A 261 -16.16 7.85 7.36
CA LEU A 261 -17.13 7.50 8.40
C LEU A 261 -16.45 6.88 9.63
N VAL A 262 -15.44 6.04 9.42
CA VAL A 262 -14.66 5.44 10.52
C VAL A 262 -13.66 6.41 11.15
N GLY A 263 -13.40 7.56 10.50
CA GLY A 263 -12.50 8.60 10.99
C GLY A 263 -11.07 8.52 10.47
N CYS A 264 -10.85 7.84 9.34
CA CYS A 264 -9.56 7.83 8.66
C CYS A 264 -9.31 9.19 7.96
N PRO A 265 -8.06 9.66 7.87
CA PRO A 265 -7.72 10.74 6.95
C PRO A 265 -7.98 10.30 5.51
N THR A 266 -8.49 11.21 4.68
CA THR A 266 -8.84 10.92 3.28
C THR A 266 -8.23 11.87 2.27
N HIS A 267 -7.43 12.81 2.74
CA HIS A 267 -6.67 13.74 1.94
C HIS A 267 -5.31 14.02 2.62
N PRO A 268 -4.22 14.28 1.87
CA PRO A 268 -2.90 14.58 2.47
C PRO A 268 -2.94 15.65 3.58
N ARG A 269 -3.75 16.70 3.38
CA ARG A 269 -3.94 17.78 4.37
C ARG A 269 -4.35 17.27 5.76
N ASP A 270 -5.08 16.15 5.83
CA ASP A 270 -5.57 15.58 7.09
C ASP A 270 -4.41 15.04 7.95
N ILE A 271 -3.27 14.72 7.32
CA ILE A 271 -2.05 14.22 7.95
C ILE A 271 -0.89 15.23 7.91
N ASN A 272 -1.19 16.52 7.76
CA ASN A 272 -0.18 17.60 7.65
C ASN A 272 0.77 17.45 6.45
N ALA A 273 0.23 16.96 5.32
CA ALA A 273 0.93 16.86 4.04
C ALA A 273 0.15 17.60 2.94
N THR A 274 0.84 17.99 1.87
CA THR A 274 0.25 18.60 0.67
C THR A 274 0.05 17.57 -0.45
N LEU A 275 -0.63 17.95 -1.53
CA LEU A 275 -0.68 17.12 -2.74
C LEU A 275 0.71 16.95 -3.37
N GLU A 276 1.57 17.98 -3.28
CA GLU A 276 2.96 17.87 -3.74
C GLU A 276 3.77 16.89 -2.90
N ASP A 277 3.54 16.84 -1.58
CA ASP A 277 4.16 15.83 -0.72
C ASP A 277 3.68 14.41 -1.06
N LEU A 278 2.41 14.25 -1.48
CA LEU A 278 1.90 12.97 -1.98
C LEU A 278 2.56 12.59 -3.30
N LYS A 279 2.64 13.50 -4.27
CA LYS A 279 3.32 13.25 -5.56
C LYS A 279 4.79 12.88 -5.33
N ARG A 280 5.49 13.62 -4.47
CA ARG A 280 6.86 13.30 -4.04
C ARG A 280 6.95 11.91 -3.42
N ALA A 281 6.03 11.55 -2.53
CA ALA A 281 6.00 10.22 -1.93
C ALA A 281 5.70 9.11 -2.95
N MET A 282 4.89 9.34 -3.96
CA MET A 282 4.66 8.39 -5.05
C MET A 282 5.93 8.16 -5.90
N VAL A 283 6.68 9.21 -6.20
CA VAL A 283 7.99 9.10 -6.88
C VAL A 283 8.94 8.24 -6.04
N GLY A 284 9.10 8.56 -4.76
CA GLY A 284 9.93 7.78 -3.84
C GLY A 284 9.47 6.32 -3.72
N ALA A 285 8.17 6.10 -3.58
CA ALA A 285 7.55 4.78 -3.44
C ALA A 285 7.90 3.85 -4.60
N GLN A 286 7.95 4.38 -5.82
CA GLN A 286 8.32 3.62 -7.02
C GLN A 286 9.79 3.16 -7.00
N MET A 287 10.65 3.65 -6.10
CA MET A 287 12.09 3.34 -6.08
C MET A 287 12.55 2.45 -4.92
N ILE A 288 11.74 2.27 -3.87
CA ILE A 288 12.23 1.72 -2.58
C ILE A 288 11.96 0.23 -2.35
N ARG A 289 11.23 -0.45 -3.26
CA ARG A 289 11.02 -1.91 -3.26
C ARG A 289 10.99 -2.49 -4.68
N SER A 290 11.44 -3.74 -4.80
CA SER A 290 11.48 -4.50 -6.07
C SER A 290 10.12 -5.06 -6.50
N ARG A 291 9.13 -5.02 -5.59
CA ARG A 291 7.75 -5.45 -5.84
C ARG A 291 7.11 -4.60 -6.94
N TYR A 292 6.42 -5.27 -7.86
CA TYR A 292 5.71 -4.61 -8.95
C TYR A 292 4.32 -4.12 -8.50
N THR A 293 4.03 -2.84 -8.78
CA THR A 293 2.82 -2.13 -8.36
C THR A 293 2.25 -1.28 -9.51
N VAL A 294 1.11 -0.64 -9.29
CA VAL A 294 0.54 0.32 -10.25
C VAL A 294 1.49 1.47 -10.57
N LEU A 295 2.36 1.87 -9.62
CA LEU A 295 3.36 2.91 -9.86
C LEU A 295 4.39 2.46 -10.89
N ASP A 296 4.76 1.19 -10.88
CA ASP A 296 5.67 0.61 -11.88
C ASP A 296 4.97 0.50 -13.25
N LEU A 297 3.68 0.17 -13.29
CA LEU A 297 2.90 0.17 -14.54
C LEU A 297 2.88 1.55 -15.18
N TYR A 298 2.54 2.60 -14.42
CA TYR A 298 2.53 3.97 -14.97
C TYR A 298 3.93 4.41 -15.39
N TYR A 299 4.95 4.06 -14.61
CA TYR A 299 6.34 4.32 -14.94
C TYR A 299 6.76 3.66 -16.26
N GLU A 300 6.57 2.35 -16.39
CA GLU A 300 6.99 1.60 -17.57
C GLU A 300 6.19 1.98 -18.81
N LEU A 301 4.91 2.37 -18.69
CA LEU A 301 4.13 2.91 -19.80
C LEU A 301 4.56 4.34 -20.21
N GLY A 302 5.46 5.00 -19.48
CA GLY A 302 5.82 6.39 -19.73
C GLY A 302 4.70 7.38 -19.40
N LEU A 303 3.83 7.03 -18.45
CA LEU A 303 2.66 7.80 -18.03
C LEU A 303 2.75 8.25 -16.57
N PHE A 304 3.94 8.19 -15.96
CA PHE A 304 4.11 8.48 -14.54
C PHE A 304 3.78 9.93 -14.20
N ASP A 305 4.24 10.89 -15.00
CA ASP A 305 3.89 12.31 -14.81
C ASP A 305 2.38 12.55 -14.94
N GLN A 306 1.73 11.86 -15.87
CA GLN A 306 0.27 11.89 -15.99
C GLN A 306 -0.40 11.34 -14.73
N ALA A 307 0.09 10.22 -14.17
CA ALA A 307 -0.43 9.67 -12.92
C ALA A 307 -0.29 10.66 -11.75
N LEU A 308 0.85 11.35 -11.66
CA LEU A 308 1.08 12.39 -10.66
C LEU A 308 0.13 13.58 -10.83
N LEU A 309 -0.13 14.01 -12.07
CA LEU A 309 -1.10 15.08 -12.35
C LEU A 309 -2.54 14.64 -12.04
N CYS A 310 -2.92 13.41 -12.38
CA CYS A 310 -4.26 12.89 -12.11
C CYS A 310 -4.62 12.92 -10.63
N ILE A 311 -3.65 12.77 -9.73
CA ILE A 311 -3.87 12.77 -8.28
C ILE A 311 -4.43 14.08 -7.73
N GLU A 312 -4.34 15.17 -8.49
CA GLU A 312 -4.97 16.46 -8.16
C GLU A 312 -6.50 16.38 -8.13
N GLY A 313 -7.09 15.36 -8.76
CA GLY A 313 -8.54 15.12 -8.78
C GLY A 313 -9.11 14.36 -7.58
N MET A 314 -8.29 14.00 -6.57
CA MET A 314 -8.71 13.27 -5.37
C MET A 314 -9.61 14.07 -4.40
#